data_AF-A0A7Y5FXI3-F1
#
_entry.id   AF-A0A7Y5FXI3-F1
#
_cell.length_a   1.000
_cell.length_b   1.000
_cell.length_c   1.000
_cell.angle_alpha   90.00
_cell.angle_beta   90.00
_cell.angle_gamma   90.00
#
_symmetry.space_group_name_H-M   'P 1'
#
loop_
_entity.id
_entity.type
_entity.pdbx_description
1 polymer ?
#
loop_
_entity_poly.entity_id
_entity_poly.type
_entity_poly.pdbx_seq_one_letter_code
_entity_poly.pdbx_strand_id
1 'polypeptide(L)'
;MKYARKKSIRKTDSRSAVRGKIRLSVKRQKQLAAAEKFARRVERWHQRLAPQFPEIDPHDLHLIIESLLRTRKQRMEVMLVKRREDGSYVF
;
A
#
# COMPACT_ATOMS: atom_id res chain seq x y z
N MET A 1 2.64 59.69 5.63
CA MET A 1 3.09 58.93 4.43
C MET A 1 3.03 57.43 4.72
N LYS A 2 2.18 56.66 4.02
CA LYS A 2 2.03 55.20 4.20
C LYS A 2 2.65 54.48 2.99
N TYR A 3 3.72 53.72 3.19
CA TYR A 3 4.34 52.94 2.13
C TYR A 3 3.58 51.63 1.90
N ALA A 4 3.01 51.46 0.71
CA ALA A 4 2.34 50.24 0.29
C ALA A 4 3.39 49.14 -0.01
N ARG A 5 3.45 48.12 0.84
CA ARG A 5 4.30 46.95 0.67
C ARG A 5 3.75 46.08 -0.47
N LYS A 6 4.33 46.17 -1.67
CA LYS A 6 4.01 45.29 -2.80
C LYS A 6 4.29 43.82 -2.39
N LYS A 7 3.24 43.02 -2.21
CA LYS A 7 3.37 41.56 -2.09
C LYS A 7 3.79 41.02 -3.46
N SER A 8 5.06 40.64 -3.61
CA SER A 8 5.51 39.89 -4.78
C SER A 8 4.85 38.52 -4.74
N ILE A 9 3.81 38.32 -5.54
CA ILE A 9 3.25 37.00 -5.84
C ILE A 9 4.39 36.22 -6.49
N ARG A 10 5.06 35.35 -5.72
CA ARG A 10 6.02 34.40 -6.28
C ARG A 10 5.20 33.52 -7.22
N LYS A 11 5.36 33.72 -8.53
CA LYS A 11 4.91 32.75 -9.54
C LYS A 11 5.55 31.43 -9.14
N THR A 12 4.76 30.52 -8.58
CA THR A 12 5.20 29.16 -8.28
C THR A 12 5.71 28.56 -9.58
N ASP A 13 7.01 28.30 -9.65
CA ASP A 13 7.70 27.79 -10.82
C ASP A 13 6.96 26.53 -11.31
N SER A 14 6.27 26.63 -12.44
CA SER A 14 5.51 25.53 -13.04
C SER A 14 6.39 24.29 -13.29
N ARG A 15 7.70 24.50 -13.54
CA ARG A 15 8.72 23.44 -13.61
C ARG A 15 8.89 22.67 -12.30
N SER A 16 8.79 23.33 -11.14
CA SER A 16 8.88 22.68 -9.83
C SER A 16 7.64 21.82 -9.53
N ALA A 17 6.46 22.28 -9.92
CA ALA A 17 5.21 21.54 -9.78
C ALA A 17 5.17 20.29 -10.68
N VAL A 18 5.65 20.39 -11.93
CA VAL A 18 5.76 19.24 -12.87
C VAL A 18 6.74 18.19 -12.32
N ARG A 19 7.90 18.60 -11.81
CA ARG A 19 8.87 17.70 -11.15
C ARG A 19 8.27 16.99 -9.93
N GLY A 20 7.46 17.70 -9.14
CA GLY A 20 6.71 17.12 -8.01
C GLY A 20 5.73 16.02 -8.45
N LYS A 21 4.94 16.30 -9.50
CA LYS A 21 3.99 15.32 -10.07
C LYS A 21 4.68 14.06 -10.62
N ILE A 22 5.80 14.21 -11.32
CA ILE A 22 6.60 13.08 -11.83
C ILE A 22 7.18 12.25 -10.68
N ARG A 23 7.69 12.88 -9.62
CA ARG A 23 8.19 12.16 -8.45
C ARG A 23 7.09 11.36 -7.75
N LEU A 24 5.89 11.93 -7.63
CA LEU A 24 4.73 11.25 -7.04
C LEU A 24 4.27 10.07 -7.90
N SER A 25 4.25 10.21 -9.23
CA SER A 25 3.87 9.11 -10.12
C SER A 25 4.87 7.95 -10.07
N VAL A 26 6.17 8.25 -10.07
CA VAL A 26 7.23 7.23 -9.92
C VAL A 26 7.14 6.55 -8.56
N LYS A 27 6.88 7.30 -7.48
CA LYS A 27 6.67 6.73 -6.14
C LYS A 27 5.47 5.78 -6.11
N ARG A 28 4.36 6.16 -6.75
CA ARG A 28 3.15 5.32 -6.86
C ARG A 28 3.43 4.03 -7.65
N GLN A 29 4.12 4.12 -8.79
CA GLN A 29 4.50 2.94 -9.57
C GLN A 29 5.39 1.98 -8.77
N LYS A 30 6.38 2.51 -8.02
CA LYS A 30 7.22 1.67 -7.14
C LYS A 30 6.40 0.99 -6.05
N GLN A 31 5.41 1.66 -5.47
CA GLN A 31 4.50 1.07 -4.49
C GLN A 31 3.64 -0.03 -5.09
N LEU A 32 3.07 0.18 -6.29
CA LEU A 32 2.29 -0.82 -7.00
C LEU A 32 3.12 -2.06 -7.33
N ALA A 33 4.32 -1.89 -7.88
CA ALA A 33 5.22 -3.00 -8.16
C ALA A 33 5.63 -3.78 -6.89
N ALA A 34 5.81 -3.07 -5.76
CA ALA A 34 6.08 -3.71 -4.48
C ALA A 34 4.87 -4.51 -3.96
N ALA A 35 3.65 -3.97 -4.12
CA ALA A 35 2.41 -4.66 -3.77
C ALA A 35 2.19 -5.91 -4.63
N GLU A 36 2.41 -5.82 -5.94
CA GLU A 36 2.33 -6.98 -6.84
C GLU A 36 3.36 -8.06 -6.49
N LYS A 37 4.61 -7.67 -6.20
CA LYS A 37 5.65 -8.61 -5.79
C LYS A 37 5.29 -9.29 -4.47
N PHE A 38 4.66 -8.57 -3.55
CA PHE A 38 4.17 -9.11 -2.29
C PHE A 38 3.03 -10.10 -2.52
N ALA A 39 2.01 -9.74 -3.31
CA ALA A 39 0.89 -10.61 -3.67
C ALA A 39 1.37 -11.92 -4.31
N ARG A 40 2.31 -11.85 -5.27
CA ARG A 40 2.93 -13.05 -5.86
C ARG A 40 3.71 -13.91 -4.85
N ARG A 41 4.22 -13.31 -3.78
CA ARG A 41 4.90 -14.06 -2.71
C ARG A 41 3.88 -14.78 -1.83
N VAL A 42 2.78 -14.13 -1.47
CA VAL A 42 1.66 -14.74 -0.74
C VAL A 42 1.12 -15.93 -1.54
N GLU A 43 0.79 -15.70 -2.81
CA GLU A 43 0.23 -16.73 -3.70
C GLU A 43 1.14 -17.97 -3.81
N ARG A 44 2.45 -17.77 -4.00
CA ARG A 44 3.41 -18.88 -4.05
C ARG A 44 3.46 -19.70 -2.77
N TRP A 45 3.28 -19.07 -1.60
CA TRP A 45 3.23 -19.80 -0.34
C TRP A 45 1.88 -20.50 -0.16
N HIS A 46 0.79 -19.84 -0.57
CA HIS A 46 -0.55 -20.41 -0.53
C HIS A 46 -0.62 -21.71 -1.33
N GLN A 47 -0.19 -21.68 -2.60
CA GLN A 47 -0.15 -22.86 -3.47
C GLN A 47 0.68 -24.03 -2.90
N ARG A 48 1.71 -23.74 -2.10
CA ARG A 48 2.56 -24.77 -1.47
C ARG A 48 1.96 -25.33 -0.20
N LEU A 49 1.23 -24.51 0.56
CA LEU A 49 0.70 -24.86 1.88
C LEU A 49 -0.73 -25.38 1.82
N ALA A 50 -1.57 -24.91 0.90
CA ALA A 50 -2.97 -25.30 0.80
C ALA A 50 -3.19 -26.82 0.72
N PRO A 51 -2.40 -27.60 -0.05
CA PRO A 51 -2.54 -29.06 -0.08
C PRO A 51 -2.17 -29.76 1.25
N GLN A 52 -1.41 -29.09 2.11
CA GLN A 52 -0.96 -29.63 3.41
C GLN A 52 -1.97 -29.34 4.53
N PHE A 53 -2.90 -28.41 4.31
CA PHE A 53 -3.91 -28.00 5.29
C PHE A 53 -5.30 -27.92 4.63
N PRO A 54 -5.83 -29.05 4.11
CA PRO A 54 -7.13 -29.08 3.42
C PRO A 54 -8.31 -28.68 4.32
N GLU A 55 -8.15 -28.75 5.63
CA GLU A 55 -9.15 -28.36 6.64
C GLU A 55 -9.23 -26.85 6.88
N ILE A 56 -8.23 -26.09 6.46
CA ILE A 56 -8.21 -24.63 6.64
C ILE A 56 -8.92 -23.99 5.45
N ASP A 57 -9.82 -23.04 5.73
CA ASP A 57 -10.44 -22.24 4.68
C ASP A 57 -9.35 -21.52 3.84
N PRO A 58 -9.38 -21.63 2.50
CA PRO A 58 -8.34 -21.05 1.64
C PRO A 58 -8.14 -19.55 1.83
N HIS A 59 -9.21 -18.81 2.18
CA HIS A 59 -9.15 -17.38 2.44
C HIS A 59 -8.47 -17.09 3.77
N ASP A 60 -8.77 -17.85 4.81
CA ASP A 60 -8.08 -17.74 6.11
C ASP A 60 -6.59 -18.07 5.98
N LEU A 61 -6.24 -19.12 5.22
CA LEU A 61 -4.85 -19.45 4.94
C LEU A 61 -4.13 -18.30 4.21
N HIS A 62 -4.79 -17.63 3.27
CA HIS A 62 -4.26 -16.46 2.58
C HIS A 62 -3.93 -15.33 3.57
N LEU A 63 -4.86 -15.02 4.48
CA LEU A 63 -4.68 -13.98 5.48
C LEU A 63 -3.56 -14.30 6.47
N ILE A 64 -3.45 -15.55 6.90
CA ILE A 64 -2.35 -16.02 7.77
C ILE A 64 -1.00 -15.81 7.07
N ILE A 65 -0.86 -16.26 5.83
CA ILE A 65 0.37 -16.11 5.05
C ILE A 65 0.70 -14.63 4.85
N GLU A 66 -0.29 -13.82 4.48
CA GLU A 66 -0.13 -12.39 4.32
C GLU A 66 0.34 -11.72 5.63
N SER A 67 -0.26 -12.06 6.77
CA SER A 67 0.17 -11.59 8.09
C SER A 67 1.63 -11.95 8.39
N LEU A 68 2.01 -13.21 8.15
CA LEU A 68 3.36 -13.70 8.40
C LEU A 68 4.41 -13.00 7.53
N LEU A 69 4.09 -12.72 6.26
CA LEU A 69 5.02 -12.10 5.32
C LEU A 69 5.16 -10.57 5.48
N ARG A 70 4.21 -9.90 6.15
CA ARG A 70 4.33 -8.46 6.46
C ARG A 70 5.47 -8.22 7.45
N THR A 71 6.27 -7.18 7.18
CA THR A 71 7.28 -6.69 8.14
C THR A 71 6.60 -6.11 9.40
N ARG A 72 7.33 -6.03 10.51
CA ARG A 72 6.82 -5.41 11.76
C ARG A 72 6.18 -4.03 11.52
N LYS A 73 6.82 -3.20 10.70
CA LYS A 73 6.30 -1.87 10.34
C LYS A 73 4.98 -1.95 9.58
N GLN A 74 4.89 -2.85 8.60
CA GLN A 74 3.66 -3.05 7.82
C GLN A 74 2.52 -3.62 8.67
N ARG A 75 2.80 -4.51 9.64
CA ARG A 75 1.79 -5.01 10.58
C ARG A 75 1.22 -3.89 11.46
N MET A 76 2.03 -2.89 11.82
CA MET A 76 1.55 -1.73 12.59
C MET A 76 0.76 -0.73 11.74
N GLU A 77 0.97 -0.69 10.41
CA GLU A 77 0.17 0.15 9.50
C GLU A 77 -1.18 -0.51 9.17
N VAL A 78 -1.24 -1.84 9.27
CA VAL A 78 -2.40 -2.67 8.93
C VAL A 78 -2.88 -3.36 10.21
N MET A 79 -3.38 -2.54 11.15
CA MET A 79 -3.64 -2.99 12.52
C MET A 79 -4.86 -3.89 12.69
N LEU A 80 -5.76 -3.96 11.71
CA LEU A 80 -7.08 -4.57 11.93
C LEU A 80 -7.52 -5.39 10.72
N VAL A 81 -7.75 -6.68 10.97
CA VAL A 81 -8.55 -7.51 10.08
C VAL A 81 -10.01 -7.06 10.22
N LYS A 82 -10.62 -6.62 9.13
CA LYS A 82 -12.03 -6.24 9.03
C LYS A 82 -12.84 -7.37 8.44
N ARG A 83 -13.99 -7.66 9.04
CA ARG A 83 -15.00 -8.55 8.47
C ARG A 83 -15.84 -7.78 7.45
N ARG A 84 -16.00 -8.35 6.25
CA ARG A 84 -16.92 -7.88 5.20
C ARG A 84 -18.33 -8.40 5.44
N GLU A 85 -19.30 -7.79 4.76
CA GLU A 85 -20.71 -8.17 4.83
C GLU A 85 -20.97 -9.61 4.35
N ASP A 86 -20.17 -10.09 3.40
CA ASP A 86 -20.19 -11.47 2.90
C ASP A 86 -19.55 -12.50 3.87
N GLY A 87 -19.08 -12.05 5.03
CA GLY A 87 -18.44 -12.88 6.05
C GLY A 87 -16.94 -13.07 5.86
N SER A 88 -16.36 -12.66 4.73
CA SER A 88 -14.91 -12.74 4.47
C SER A 88 -14.12 -11.70 5.26
N TYR A 89 -12.82 -11.91 5.44
CA TYR A 89 -11.96 -11.00 6.20
C TYR A 89 -10.93 -10.31 5.30
N VAL A 90 -10.63 -9.04 5.56
CA VAL A 90 -9.59 -8.29 4.83
C VAL A 90 -8.76 -7.45 5.78
N PHE A 91 -7.51 -7.23 5.40
CA PHE A 91 -6.63 -6.26 6.04
C PHE A 91 -7.03 -4.79 5.74
#